data_AF-A0A7V9DMK8-F1
#
_entry.id   AF-A0A7V9DMK8-F1
#
_cell.length_a   1.000
_cell.length_b   1.000
_cell.length_c   1.000
_cell.angle_alpha   90.00
_cell.angle_beta   90.00
_cell.angle_gamma   90.00
#
_symmetry.space_group_name_H-M   'P 1'
#
loop_
_entity.id
_entity.type
_entity.pdbx_description
1 polymer ?
#
loop_
_entity_poly.entity_id
_entity_poly.type
_entity_poly.pdbx_seq_one_letter_code
_entity_poly.pdbx_strand_id
1 'polypeptide(L)' 'DDYGRLLAYVFRSDDDVFVNERIMVDGFARPLTIEPNSAHRRRFVEAAGEAQRSSLGMWAACTS' A
#
# COMPACT_ATOMS: atom_id res chain seq x y z
N ASP A 1 17.08 5.04 1.21
CA ASP A 1 16.50 6.40 1.15
C ASP A 1 17.46 7.37 1.82
N ASP A 2 17.09 8.64 1.95
CA ASP A 2 17.94 9.68 2.54
C ASP A 2 18.28 9.43 4.03
N TYR A 3 17.61 8.46 4.66
CA TYR A 3 17.81 8.06 6.04
C TYR A 3 18.59 6.74 6.18
N GLY A 4 19.14 6.21 5.08
CA GLY A 4 19.89 4.95 5.08
C GLY A 4 19.04 3.68 5.17
N ARG A 5 17.71 3.78 5.04
CA ARG A 5 16.82 2.61 5.02
C ARG A 5 16.78 2.00 3.62
N LEU A 6 16.76 0.68 3.55
CA LEU A 6 16.45 -0.05 2.32
C LEU A 6 14.95 0.05 2.05
N LEU A 7 14.59 0.53 0.85
CA LEU A 7 13.21 0.50 0.37
C LEU A 7 13.05 -0.71 -0.56
N ALA A 8 12.19 -1.65 -0.18
CA ALA A 8 11.99 -2.90 -0.91
C ALA A 8 10.52 -3.29 -0.99
N TYR A 9 10.21 -4.12 -1.99
CA TYR A 9 8.95 -4.86 -2.09
C TYR A 9 9.09 -6.16 -1.30
N VAL A 10 8.13 -6.44 -0.42
CA VAL A 10 8.17 -7.54 0.53
C VAL A 10 7.10 -8.55 0.18
N PHE A 11 7.52 -9.80 -0.02
CA PHE A 11 6.65 -10.95 -0.20
C PHE A 11 6.77 -11.84 1.03
N ARG A 12 5.62 -12.30 1.53
CA ARG A 12 5.58 -13.31 2.56
C ARG A 12 5.67 -14.68 1.88
N SER A 13 6.68 -15.47 2.23
CA SER A 13 7.04 -16.68 1.47
C SER A 13 6.17 -17.91 1.76
N ASP A 14 5.40 -17.90 2.84
CA ASP A 14 4.53 -19.02 3.22
C ASP A 14 3.27 -19.09 2.35
N ASP A 15 2.78 -17.93 1.86
CA ASP A 15 1.54 -17.82 1.08
C ASP A 15 1.63 -16.85 -0.11
N ASP A 16 2.84 -16.46 -0.51
CA ASP A 16 3.13 -15.54 -1.62
C ASP A 16 2.41 -14.18 -1.54
N VAL A 17 2.02 -13.75 -0.33
CA VAL A 17 1.37 -12.45 -0.15
C VAL A 17 2.33 -11.31 -0.42
N PHE A 18 1.98 -10.47 -1.40
CA PHE A 18 2.64 -9.20 -1.62
C PHE A 18 2.21 -8.19 -0.55
N VAL A 19 3.01 -8.06 0.50
CA VAL A 19 2.66 -7.29 1.71
C VAL A 19 2.38 -5.83 1.39
N ASN A 20 3.18 -5.20 0.52
CA ASN A 20 3.00 -3.79 0.17
C ASN A 20 1.63 -3.51 -0.48
N GLU A 21 1.11 -4.43 -1.29
CA GLU A 21 -0.22 -4.28 -1.86
C GLU A 21 -1.29 -4.63 -0.83
N ARG A 22 -1.08 -5.71 -0.06
CA ARG A 22 -2.08 -6.21 0.89
C ARG A 22 -2.54 -5.13 1.86
N ILE A 23 -1.60 -4.33 2.39
CA ILE A 23 -1.92 -3.22 3.29
C ILE A 23 -2.67 -2.07 2.60
N MET A 24 -2.53 -1.90 1.28
CA MET A 24 -3.28 -0.92 0.51
C MET A 24 -4.72 -1.39 0.29
N VAL A 25 -4.89 -2.66 -0.11
CA VAL A 25 -6.20 -3.30 -0.34
C VAL A 25 -7.04 -3.29 0.93
N ASP A 26 -6.43 -3.61 2.08
CA ASP A 26 -7.14 -3.63 3.37
C ASP A 26 -7.41 -2.22 3.92
N GLY A 27 -6.95 -1.16 3.23
CA GLY A 27 -7.18 0.23 3.62
C GLY A 27 -6.33 0.69 4.80
N PHE A 28 -5.16 0.11 5.02
CA PHE A 28 -4.26 0.46 6.12
C PHE A 28 -3.09 1.36 5.72
N ALA A 29 -2.97 1.73 4.44
CA ALA A 29 -1.85 2.52 3.94
C ALA A 29 -2.27 3.55 2.87
N ARG A 30 -1.41 4.55 2.65
CA ARG A 30 -1.47 5.48 1.52
C ARG A 30 -0.26 5.29 0.62
N PRO A 31 -0.40 5.39 -0.71
CA PRO A 31 0.72 5.22 -1.63
C PRO A 31 1.71 6.37 -1.47
N LEU A 32 2.99 6.03 -1.32
CA LEU A 32 4.12 6.93 -1.41
C LEU A 32 5.13 6.33 -2.40
N THR A 33 5.44 7.04 -3.48
CA THR A 33 6.45 6.60 -4.45
C THR A 33 7.74 7.36 -4.24
N ILE A 34 8.84 6.63 -4.10
CA ILE A 34 10.19 7.18 -4.00
C ILE A 34 11.02 6.50 -5.09
N GLU A 35 11.57 7.29 -6.01
CA GLU A 35 12.43 6.75 -7.07
C GLU A 35 13.71 6.12 -6.49
N PRO A 36 14.26 5.08 -7.14
CA PRO A 36 13.82 4.47 -8.41
C PRO A 36 12.69 3.42 -8.27
N ASN A 37 12.13 3.22 -7.07
CA ASN A 37 11.18 2.13 -6.78
C ASN A 37 9.74 2.49 -7.17
N SER A 38 9.51 2.68 -8.47
CA SER A 38 8.21 3.12 -9.01
C SER A 38 7.43 2.04 -9.78
N ALA A 39 7.98 0.82 -9.89
CA ALA A 39 7.41 -0.30 -10.67
C ALA A 39 5.95 -0.63 -10.33
N HIS A 40 5.54 -0.49 -9.07
CA HIS A 40 4.17 -0.81 -8.61
C HIS A 40 3.33 0.42 -8.26
N ARG A 41 3.77 1.65 -8.62
CA ARG A 41 3.06 2.90 -8.28
C ARG A 41 1.58 2.86 -8.66
N ARG A 42 1.28 2.48 -9.91
CA ARG A 42 -0.11 2.46 -10.41
C ARG A 42 -0.98 1.48 -9.60
N ARG A 43 -0.47 0.26 -9.38
CA ARG A 43 -1.13 -0.79 -8.60
C ARG A 43 -1.51 -0.31 -7.20
N PHE A 44 -0.59 0.37 -6.51
CA PHE A 44 -0.87 0.88 -5.15
C PHE A 44 -1.84 2.06 -5.13
N VAL A 45 -1.78 2.96 -6.11
CA VAL A 45 -2.74 4.06 -6.23
C VAL A 45 -4.16 3.54 -6.47
N GLU A 46 -4.31 2.55 -7.35
CA GLU A 46 -5.59 1.90 -7.63
C GLU A 46 -6.14 1.18 -6.40
N ALA A 47 -5.31 0.37 -5.73
CA ALA A 47 -5.71 -0.36 -4.52
C ALA A 47 -6.13 0.55 -3.37
N ALA A 48 -5.34 1.60 -3.09
CA ALA A 48 -5.68 2.56 -2.04
C ALA A 48 -6.95 3.37 -2.37
N GLY A 49 -7.14 3.71 -3.64
CA GLY A 49 -8.36 4.39 -4.10
C GLY A 49 -9.61 3.51 -3.96
N GLU A 50 -9.50 2.21 -4.23
CA GLU A 50 -10.60 1.27 -4.00
C GLU A 50 -10.91 1.13 -2.52
N ALA A 51 -9.90 0.92 -1.67
CA ALA A 51 -10.09 0.84 -0.23
C ALA A 51 -10.75 2.10 0.35
N GLN A 52 -10.42 3.28 -0.18
CA GLN A 52 -11.07 4.53 0.20
C GLN A 52 -12.54 4.59 -0.22
N ARG A 53 -12.87 4.23 -1.47
CA ARG A 53 -14.26 4.21 -1.96
C ARG A 53 -15.14 3.21 -1.21
N SER A 54 -14.55 2.10 -0.80
CA SER A 54 -15.23 1.04 -0.04
C SER A 54 -15.21 1.27 1.47
N SER A 55 -14.69 2.40 1.96
CA SER A 55 -14.58 2.73 3.38
C SER A 55 -13.91 1.62 4.20
N LEU A 56 -12.84 1.02 3.67
CA LEU A 56 -12.09 -0.05 4.35
C LEU A 56 -11.01 0.50 5.28
N GLY A 57 -10.66 -0.27 6.31
CA GLY A 57 -9.55 0.04 7.20
C GLY A 57 -9.64 1.44 7.81
N MET A 58 -8.60 2.25 7.61
CA MET A 58 -8.55 3.61 8.14
C MET A 58 -9.55 4.57 7.49
N TRP A 59 -10.17 4.20 6.37
CA TRP A 59 -11.19 5.00 5.68
C TRP A 59 -12.60 4.79 6.20
N ALA A 60 -12.81 3.79 7.08
CA ALA A 60 -14.09 3.52 7.71
C ALA A 60 -14.49 4.59 8.75
N ALA A 61 -13.52 5.34 9.27
CA ALA A 61 -13.73 6.26 10.38
C ALA A 61 -14.00 7.69 9.91
N CYS A 62 -15.29 8.01 9.76
CA CYS A 62 -15.97 9.28 10.04
C CYS A 62 -17.39 9.15 9.47
N THR A 63 -18.25 8.39 10.15
CA THR A 63 -19.71 8.51 9.96
C THR A 63 -20.12 9.78 10.70
N SER A 64 -20.42 10.84 9.94
CA SER A 64 -21.13 12.01 10.49
C SER A 64 -22.53 11.64 10.94
#